data_AF-A0A0G3MBE9-F1
#
_entry.id   AF-A0A0G3MBE9-F1
#
_cell.length_a   1.000
_cell.length_b   1.000
_cell.length_c   1.000
_cell.angle_alpha   90.00
_cell.angle_beta   90.00
_cell.angle_gamma   90.00
#
_symmetry.space_group_name_H-M   'P 1'
#
loop_
_entity.id
_entity.type
_entity.pdbx_description
1 polymer ?
#
loop_
_entity_poly.entity_id
_entity_poly.type
_entity_poly.pdbx_seq_one_letter_code
_entity_poly.pdbx_strand_id
1 'polypeptide(L)'
;MNTTLILTTNDKEMIDAINMVSDNWHEMPLPDHPILTQFSRKLIVSGFSNPDLNHPEERIYVYVKQVLTLKPTNEVYKSIDMKPWEIYEWNMEEVIRPDGSVMTGIRQTLDDEGNVINEQEEVVKVPSIQYVRYLIKSKTAHLTDLLARFMLQYVEKFSKEINDI
;
A
#
# COMPACT_ATOMS: atom_id res chain seq x y z
N MET A 1 14.26 -28.51 -5.44
CA MET A 1 13.18 -27.69 -6.02
C MET A 1 13.42 -26.21 -5.77
N ASN A 2 13.78 -25.50 -6.83
CA ASN A 2 14.03 -24.06 -6.78
C ASN A 2 12.93 -23.34 -7.56
N THR A 3 12.41 -22.22 -7.07
CA THR A 3 11.38 -21.45 -7.78
C THR A 3 11.84 -20.02 -8.01
N THR A 4 11.68 -19.54 -9.24
CA THR A 4 12.05 -18.17 -9.62
C THR A 4 10.87 -17.50 -10.29
N LEU A 5 10.57 -16.26 -9.87
CA LEU A 5 9.59 -15.42 -10.56
C LEU A 5 10.31 -14.60 -11.63
N ILE A 6 9.95 -14.85 -12.88
CA ILE A 6 10.48 -14.12 -14.04
C ILE A 6 9.57 -12.93 -14.32
N LEU A 7 10.16 -11.74 -14.36
CA LEU A 7 9.50 -10.47 -14.66
C LEU A 7 10.12 -9.85 -15.92
N THR A 8 9.37 -9.00 -16.60
CA THR A 8 9.94 -8.13 -17.64
C THR A 8 10.96 -7.17 -17.01
N THR A 9 11.88 -6.63 -17.81
CA THR A 9 12.87 -5.66 -17.30
C THR A 9 12.20 -4.46 -16.62
N ASN A 10 11.15 -3.91 -17.24
CA ASN A 10 10.42 -2.76 -16.70
C ASN A 10 9.72 -3.11 -15.38
N ASP A 11 9.10 -4.29 -15.29
CA ASP A 11 8.43 -4.74 -14.07
C ASP A 11 9.44 -4.98 -12.94
N LYS A 12 10.61 -5.53 -13.27
CA LYS A 12 11.70 -5.73 -12.31
C LYS A 12 12.22 -4.40 -11.76
N GLU A 13 12.48 -3.41 -12.62
CA GLU A 13 12.91 -2.07 -12.20
C GLU A 13 11.89 -1.42 -11.27
N MET A 14 10.60 -1.59 -11.57
CA MET A 14 9.52 -1.08 -10.72
C MET A 14 9.49 -1.79 -9.36
N ILE A 15 9.65 -3.12 -9.31
CA ILE A 15 9.71 -3.88 -8.06
C ILE A 15 10.93 -3.49 -7.23
N ASP A 16 12.08 -3.34 -7.87
CA ASP A 16 13.31 -2.89 -7.21
C ASP A 16 13.12 -1.48 -6.63
N ALA A 17 12.47 -0.57 -7.38
CA ALA A 17 12.12 0.76 -6.89
C ALA A 17 11.15 0.74 -5.71
N ILE A 18 10.15 -0.15 -5.71
CA ILE A 18 9.24 -0.35 -4.56
C ILE A 18 10.03 -0.83 -3.34
N ASN A 19 10.91 -1.82 -3.52
CA ASN A 19 11.70 -2.41 -2.44
C ASN A 19 12.73 -1.43 -1.84
N MET A 20 13.21 -0.47 -2.63
CA MET A 20 14.16 0.57 -2.20
C MET A 20 13.50 1.78 -1.52
N VAL A 21 12.17 1.83 -1.46
CA VAL A 21 11.47 2.94 -0.79
C VAL A 21 11.74 2.92 0.70
N SER A 22 12.28 4.03 1.22
CA SER A 22 12.55 4.17 2.64
C SER A 22 11.28 4.10 3.49
N ASP A 23 11.44 3.60 4.71
CA ASP A 23 10.32 3.37 5.63
C ASP A 23 9.69 4.65 6.21
N ASN A 24 10.33 5.80 6.03
CA ASN A 24 9.69 7.07 6.36
C ASN A 24 8.68 7.49 5.28
N TRP A 25 7.61 8.20 5.65
CA TRP A 25 6.68 8.83 4.70
C TRP A 25 7.25 10.11 4.10
N HIS A 26 8.01 10.84 4.91
CA HIS A 26 8.67 12.06 4.51
C HIS A 26 9.92 12.27 5.36
N GLU A 27 10.91 12.94 4.79
CA GLU A 27 12.08 13.39 5.52
C GLU A 27 12.39 14.85 5.19
N MET A 28 12.79 15.58 6.23
CA MET A 28 13.17 16.98 6.12
C MET A 28 14.55 17.15 6.77
N PRO A 29 15.60 17.46 5.99
CA PRO A 29 16.90 17.78 6.57
C PRO A 29 16.78 19.02 7.44
N LEU A 30 17.47 19.02 8.58
CA LEU A 30 17.57 20.18 9.46
C LEU A 30 18.92 20.87 9.24
N PRO A 31 19.01 22.18 9.49
CA PRO A 31 20.30 22.84 9.62
C PRO A 31 21.17 22.17 10.69
N ASP A 32 22.48 22.39 10.62
CA ASP A 32 23.42 21.90 11.62
C ASP A 32 23.01 22.32 13.04
N HIS A 33 23.32 21.47 14.01
CA HIS A 33 23.08 21.84 15.39
C HIS A 33 23.97 23.03 15.76
N PRO A 34 23.45 24.08 16.43
CA PRO A 34 24.24 25.27 16.78
C PRO A 34 25.43 25.02 17.73
N ILE A 35 25.61 23.78 18.22
CA ILE A 35 26.60 23.42 19.24
C ILE A 35 27.21 22.05 18.89
N LEU A 36 26.36 21.07 18.56
CA LEU A 36 26.77 19.71 18.23
C LEU A 36 26.91 19.52 16.72
N THR A 37 27.85 20.24 16.10
CA THR A 37 28.03 20.30 14.64
C THR A 37 28.47 18.98 14.01
N GLN A 38 28.91 18.01 14.81
CA GLN A 38 29.26 16.67 14.34
C GLN A 38 28.06 15.82 13.91
N PHE A 39 26.83 16.21 14.25
CA PHE A 39 25.63 15.46 13.91
C PHE A 39 24.87 16.09 12.75
N SER A 40 24.68 15.33 11.66
CA SER A 40 23.64 15.62 10.67
C SER A 40 22.28 15.28 11.24
N ARG A 41 21.32 16.20 11.12
CA ARG A 41 19.98 16.06 11.70
C ARG A 41 18.93 16.08 10.61
N LYS A 42 17.89 15.26 10.76
CA LYS A 42 16.68 15.30 9.93
C LYS A 42 15.46 14.97 10.77
N LEU A 43 14.31 15.52 10.38
CA LEU A 43 13.02 15.05 10.86
C LEU A 43 12.51 13.97 9.90
N ILE A 44 11.90 12.93 10.46
CA ILE A 44 11.24 11.88 9.69
C ILE A 44 9.78 11.80 10.12
N VAL A 45 8.89 11.64 9.15
CA VAL A 45 7.49 11.27 9.41
C VAL A 45 7.43 9.76 9.28
N SER A 46 7.23 9.04 10.38
CA SER A 46 7.20 7.57 10.40
C SER A 46 5.80 6.97 10.20
N GLY A 47 4.73 7.76 10.33
CA GLY A 47 3.37 7.24 10.12
C GLY A 47 2.26 8.26 10.24
N PHE A 48 1.07 7.85 9.79
CA PHE A 48 -0.20 8.52 10.04
C PHE A 48 -0.95 7.64 11.05
N SER A 49 -1.04 8.09 12.31
CA SER A 49 -1.57 7.33 13.47
C SER A 49 -0.77 6.07 13.86
N ASN A 50 0.41 6.26 14.44
CA ASN A 50 1.00 5.23 15.30
C ASN A 50 0.71 5.61 16.77
N PRO A 51 -0.24 4.97 17.47
CA PRO A 51 -0.48 5.23 18.90
C PRO A 51 0.65 4.70 19.79
N ASP A 52 1.60 3.91 19.28
CA ASP A 52 2.67 3.35 20.08
C ASP A 52 4.04 3.49 19.40
N LEU A 53 4.84 4.43 19.91
CA LEU A 53 6.29 4.49 19.64
C LEU A 53 7.01 3.19 20.10
N ASN A 54 6.34 2.36 20.92
CA ASN A 54 6.88 1.13 21.50
C ASN A 54 6.46 -0.15 20.77
N HIS A 55 5.48 -0.09 19.86
CA HIS A 55 5.04 -1.20 19.03
C HIS A 55 5.13 -0.79 17.55
N PRO A 56 6.20 -1.19 16.85
CA PRO A 56 6.61 -0.61 15.58
C PRO A 56 5.78 -1.09 14.38
N GLU A 57 4.65 -1.76 14.60
CA GLU A 57 3.83 -2.24 13.49
C GLU A 57 3.18 -1.05 12.80
N GLU A 58 3.64 -0.76 11.59
CA GLU A 58 3.06 0.29 10.78
C GLU A 58 1.64 -0.09 10.36
N ARG A 59 0.71 0.83 10.56
CA ARG A 59 -0.70 0.65 10.22
C ARG A 59 -1.27 1.94 9.66
N ILE A 60 -2.15 1.81 8.69
CA ILE A 60 -2.98 2.91 8.20
C ILE A 60 -4.41 2.66 8.65
N TYR A 61 -4.94 3.59 9.44
CA TYR A 61 -6.33 3.58 9.86
C TYR A 61 -7.16 4.47 8.93
N VAL A 62 -8.14 3.87 8.25
CA VAL A 62 -9.10 4.59 7.40
C VAL A 62 -10.46 4.56 8.07
N TYR A 63 -10.91 5.73 8.52
CA TYR A 63 -12.23 5.89 9.12
C TYR A 63 -13.27 6.19 8.03
N VAL A 64 -14.26 5.32 7.91
CA VAL A 64 -15.30 5.40 6.87
C VAL A 64 -16.65 5.67 7.53
N LYS A 65 -17.47 6.51 6.89
CA LYS A 65 -18.88 6.70 7.26
C LYS A 65 -19.76 6.43 6.04
N GLN A 66 -20.89 5.78 6.24
CA GLN A 66 -21.95 5.68 5.25
C GLN A 66 -22.93 6.83 5.47
N VAL A 67 -23.12 7.67 4.46
CA VAL A 67 -24.04 8.81 4.52
C VAL A 67 -25.29 8.49 3.71
N LEU A 68 -26.44 8.45 4.37
CA LEU A 68 -27.73 8.19 3.75
C LEU A 68 -28.40 9.52 3.42
N THR A 69 -28.56 9.77 2.12
CA THR A 69 -29.21 10.99 1.61
C THR A 69 -30.57 10.65 1.01
N LEU A 70 -31.61 11.39 1.40
CA LEU A 70 -32.94 11.27 0.82
C LEU A 70 -32.90 11.71 -0.64
N LYS A 71 -33.14 10.78 -1.58
CA LYS A 71 -33.18 11.10 -3.02
C LYS A 71 -34.11 12.27 -3.38
N PRO A 72 -35.31 12.43 -2.78
CA PRO A 72 -36.22 13.51 -3.16
C PRO A 72 -35.76 14.91 -2.76
N THR A 73 -35.08 15.05 -1.62
CA THR A 73 -34.72 16.37 -1.05
C THR A 73 -33.21 16.65 -1.09
N ASN A 74 -32.41 15.64 -1.40
CA ASN A 74 -30.95 15.65 -1.27
C ASN A 74 -30.46 15.98 0.16
N GLU A 75 -31.33 15.80 1.16
CA GLU A 75 -31.00 16.02 2.57
C GLU A 75 -30.41 14.76 3.19
N VAL A 76 -29.40 14.94 4.03
CA VAL A 76 -28.81 13.84 4.80
C VAL A 76 -29.83 13.37 5.85
N TYR A 77 -30.28 12.13 5.71
CA TYR A 77 -31.17 11.48 6.68
C TYR A 77 -30.40 11.00 7.92
N LYS A 78 -29.28 10.31 7.70
CA LYS A 78 -28.45 9.72 8.75
C LYS A 78 -27.03 9.49 8.25
N SER A 79 -26.07 9.56 9.17
CA SER A 79 -24.72 9.04 8.96
C SER A 79 -24.50 7.85 9.87
N ILE A 80 -23.89 6.79 9.35
CA ILE A 80 -23.58 5.55 10.07
C ILE A 80 -22.07 5.42 10.10
N ASP A 81 -21.51 5.29 11.30
CA ASP A 81 -20.10 5.00 11.48
C ASP A 81 -19.83 3.56 11.03
N MET A 82 -18.93 3.40 10.06
CA MET A 82 -18.56 2.09 9.56
C MET A 82 -17.35 1.56 10.33
N LYS A 83 -17.11 0.25 10.23
CA LYS A 83 -15.91 -0.37 10.83
C LYS A 83 -14.66 0.33 10.29
N PRO A 84 -13.74 0.83 11.13
CA PRO A 84 -12.47 1.34 10.67
C PRO A 84 -11.75 0.26 9.86
N TRP A 85 -11.10 0.67 8.78
CA TRP A 85 -10.23 -0.23 8.05
C TRP A 85 -8.80 -0.05 8.51
N GLU A 86 -8.22 -1.16 8.91
CA GLU A 86 -6.84 -1.27 9.34
C GLU A 86 -6.07 -1.96 8.21
N ILE A 87 -5.14 -1.22 7.59
CA ILE A 87 -4.20 -1.74 6.62
C ILE A 87 -2.88 -1.93 7.35
N TYR A 88 -2.47 -3.19 7.52
CA TYR A 88 -1.25 -3.54 8.22
C TYR A 88 -0.08 -3.61 7.24
N GLU A 89 1.15 -3.44 7.75
CA GLU A 89 2.38 -3.58 6.97
C GLU A 89 2.47 -4.92 6.21
N TRP A 90 2.01 -6.02 6.83
CA TRP A 90 2.05 -7.36 6.24
C TRP A 90 0.89 -7.68 5.29
N ASN A 91 -0.07 -6.76 5.10
CA ASN A 91 -1.02 -6.90 4.00
C ASN A 91 -0.25 -6.89 2.67
N MET A 92 -0.72 -7.64 1.68
CA MET A 92 -0.07 -7.74 0.37
C MET A 92 -0.98 -7.17 -0.70
N GLU A 93 -0.54 -6.11 -1.39
CA GLU A 93 -1.27 -5.51 -2.52
C GLU A 93 -0.74 -6.00 -3.86
N GLU A 94 -1.66 -6.12 -4.82
CA GLU A 94 -1.31 -6.32 -6.23
C GLU A 94 -0.65 -5.07 -6.80
N VAL A 95 0.48 -5.27 -7.50
CA VAL A 95 1.18 -4.17 -8.16
C VAL A 95 0.46 -3.85 -9.46
N ILE A 96 0.12 -2.58 -9.65
CA ILE A 96 -0.51 -2.06 -10.87
C ILE A 96 0.53 -1.29 -11.67
N ARG A 97 0.66 -1.62 -12.95
CA ARG A 97 1.52 -0.91 -13.89
C ARG A 97 0.96 0.48 -14.21
N PRO A 98 1.77 1.41 -14.74
CA PRO A 98 1.30 2.75 -15.12
C PRO A 98 0.13 2.77 -16.11
N ASP A 99 -0.05 1.71 -16.90
CA ASP A 99 -1.17 1.55 -17.84
C ASP A 99 -2.47 1.05 -17.18
N GLY A 100 -2.46 0.80 -15.88
CA GLY A 100 -3.60 0.29 -15.11
C GLY A 100 -3.73 -1.23 -15.08
N SER A 101 -2.86 -1.98 -15.78
CA SER A 101 -2.87 -3.44 -15.76
C SER A 101 -2.25 -4.01 -14.48
N VAL A 102 -2.72 -5.18 -14.04
CA VAL A 102 -2.11 -5.92 -12.93
C VAL A 102 -0.78 -6.51 -13.39
N MET A 103 0.26 -6.31 -12.58
CA MET A 103 1.57 -6.91 -12.81
C MET A 103 1.50 -8.42 -12.59
N THR A 104 1.89 -9.15 -13.63
CA THR A 104 2.02 -10.61 -13.60
C THR A 104 3.45 -10.99 -13.94
N GLY A 105 3.91 -12.12 -13.40
CA GLY A 105 5.18 -12.75 -13.72
C GLY A 105 5.00 -14.24 -13.97
N ILE A 106 6.02 -14.87 -14.53
CA ILE A 106 6.02 -16.32 -14.76
C ILE A 106 6.83 -16.97 -13.64
N ARG A 107 6.16 -17.70 -12.74
CA ARG A 107 6.82 -18.52 -11.75
C ARG A 107 7.27 -19.82 -12.39
N GLN A 108 8.58 -19.98 -12.51
CA GLN A 108 9.22 -21.21 -12.97
C GLN A 108 9.59 -22.06 -11.76
N THR A 109 9.26 -23.34 -11.81
CA THR A 109 9.80 -24.35 -10.89
C THR A 109 10.88 -25.13 -11.62
N LEU A 110 12.07 -25.21 -11.02
CA LEU A 110 13.22 -25.92 -11.54
C LEU A 110 13.43 -27.23 -10.77
N ASP A 111 13.79 -28.28 -11.51
CA ASP A 111 14.34 -29.50 -10.91
C ASP A 111 15.75 -29.27 -10.34
N ASP A 112 16.33 -30.31 -9.74
CA ASP A 112 17.65 -30.22 -9.11
C ASP A 112 18.80 -30.13 -10.13
N GLU A 113 18.50 -30.33 -11.43
CA GLU A 113 19.43 -30.19 -12.56
C GLU A 113 19.31 -28.81 -13.25
N GLY A 114 18.33 -27.99 -12.84
CA GLY A 114 18.08 -26.66 -13.36
C GLY A 114 17.14 -26.61 -14.57
N ASN A 115 16.46 -27.70 -14.92
CA ASN A 115 15.46 -27.72 -15.99
C ASN A 115 14.11 -27.22 -15.48
N VAL A 116 13.37 -26.52 -16.34
CA VAL A 116 12.02 -26.03 -16.03
C VAL A 116 11.04 -27.20 -16.07
N ILE A 117 10.42 -27.50 -14.92
CA ILE A 117 9.41 -28.56 -14.79
C ILE A 117 7.97 -28.02 -14.76
N ASN A 118 7.79 -26.75 -14.42
CA ASN A 118 6.48 -26.11 -14.39
C ASN A 118 6.62 -24.59 -14.56
N GLU A 119 5.66 -24.00 -15.26
CA GLU A 119 5.52 -22.56 -15.41
C GLU A 119 4.08 -22.16 -15.11
N GLN A 120 3.91 -21.16 -14.26
CA GLN A 120 2.59 -20.63 -13.93
C GLN A 120 2.64 -19.11 -13.91
N GLU A 121 1.64 -18.47 -14.52
CA GLU A 121 1.45 -17.03 -14.36
C GLU A 121 0.98 -16.72 -12.93
N GLU A 122 1.63 -15.75 -12.31
CA GLU A 122 1.34 -15.31 -10.94
C GLU A 122 1.23 -13.79 -10.87
N VAL A 123 0.22 -13.32 -10.13
CA VAL A 123 0.06 -11.90 -9.81
C VAL A 123 1.13 -11.47 -8.82
N VAL A 124 1.87 -10.42 -9.17
CA VAL A 124 2.92 -9.88 -8.30
C VAL A 124 2.28 -9.07 -7.19
N LYS A 125 2.62 -9.42 -5.94
CA LYS A 125 2.16 -8.72 -4.75
C LYS A 125 3.33 -8.24 -3.90
N VAL A 126 3.15 -7.10 -3.24
CA VAL A 126 4.15 -6.48 -2.37
C VAL A 126 3.49 -5.93 -1.10
N PRO A 127 4.24 -5.65 -0.01
CA PRO A 127 3.68 -5.12 1.23
C PRO A 127 2.87 -3.83 1.01
N SER A 128 1.65 -3.76 1.56
CA SER A 128 0.68 -2.70 1.25
C SER A 128 1.19 -1.32 1.61
N ILE A 129 1.77 -1.15 2.80
CA ILE A 129 2.27 0.15 3.26
C ILE A 129 3.47 0.61 2.44
N GLN A 130 4.40 -0.30 2.15
CA GLN A 130 5.55 -0.01 1.30
C GLN A 130 5.11 0.43 -0.10
N TYR A 131 4.11 -0.25 -0.67
CA TYR A 131 3.57 0.12 -1.97
C TYR A 131 2.90 1.49 -1.98
N VAL A 132 2.12 1.80 -0.96
CA VAL A 132 1.49 3.11 -0.79
C VAL A 132 2.56 4.21 -0.68
N ARG A 133 3.62 3.97 0.11
CA ARG A 133 4.76 4.90 0.19
C ARG A 133 5.40 5.12 -1.18
N TYR A 134 5.64 4.05 -1.94
CA TYR A 134 6.17 4.13 -3.29
C TYR A 134 5.30 5.05 -4.15
N LEU A 135 4.00 4.78 -4.25
CA LEU A 135 3.08 5.51 -5.12
C LEU A 135 2.99 7.00 -4.78
N ILE A 136 3.02 7.35 -3.50
CA ILE A 136 3.03 8.75 -3.05
C ILE A 136 4.36 9.44 -3.38
N LYS A 137 5.49 8.81 -3.05
CA LYS A 137 6.83 9.41 -3.23
C LYS A 137 7.21 9.54 -4.70
N SER A 138 6.85 8.57 -5.53
CA SER A 138 7.06 8.62 -6.98
C SER A 138 6.09 9.57 -7.69
N LYS A 139 5.09 10.12 -6.97
CA LYS A 139 3.99 10.93 -7.52
C LYS A 139 3.24 10.20 -8.64
N THR A 140 3.24 8.86 -8.63
CA THR A 140 2.57 8.03 -9.63
C THR A 140 1.07 7.97 -9.38
N ALA A 141 0.63 8.21 -8.15
CA ALA A 141 -0.78 8.30 -7.80
C ALA A 141 -1.03 9.48 -6.84
N HIS A 142 -2.19 10.11 -6.94
CA HIS A 142 -2.66 11.00 -5.90
C HIS A 142 -3.20 10.18 -4.72
N LEU A 143 -3.17 10.74 -3.51
CA LEU A 143 -3.72 10.08 -2.32
C LEU A 143 -5.19 9.67 -2.52
N THR A 144 -5.96 10.47 -3.26
CA THR A 144 -7.36 10.16 -3.59
C THR A 144 -7.50 8.91 -4.45
N ASP A 145 -6.58 8.66 -5.36
CA ASP A 145 -6.61 7.47 -6.23
C ASP A 145 -6.33 6.21 -5.41
N LEU A 146 -5.40 6.31 -4.45
CA LEU A 146 -5.11 5.25 -3.49
C LEU A 146 -6.34 4.94 -2.64
N LEU A 147 -6.96 5.97 -2.05
CA LEU A 147 -8.18 5.80 -1.25
C LEU A 147 -9.32 5.20 -2.07
N ALA A 148 -9.54 5.62 -3.31
CA ALA A 148 -10.60 5.09 -4.16
C ALA A 148 -10.40 3.59 -4.45
N ARG A 149 -9.17 3.17 -4.76
CA ARG A 149 -8.83 1.75 -4.97
C ARG A 149 -9.09 0.93 -3.71
N PHE A 150 -8.61 1.43 -2.57
CA PHE A 150 -8.83 0.82 -1.28
C PHE A 150 -10.34 0.71 -0.98
N MET A 151 -11.13 1.75 -1.26
CA MET A 151 -12.58 1.72 -1.02
C MET A 151 -13.31 0.60 -1.77
N LEU A 152 -12.84 0.16 -2.94
CA LEU A 152 -13.41 -1.01 -3.62
C LEU A 152 -13.25 -2.29 -2.80
N GLN A 153 -12.03 -2.53 -2.27
CA GLN A 153 -11.77 -3.67 -1.39
C GLN A 153 -12.54 -3.55 -0.06
N TYR A 154 -12.69 -2.33 0.46
CA TYR A 154 -13.49 -2.07 1.66
C TYR A 154 -14.95 -2.49 1.47
N VAL A 155 -15.55 -2.11 0.33
CA VAL A 155 -16.94 -2.45 0.01
C VAL A 155 -17.12 -3.96 -0.10
N GLU A 156 -16.18 -4.67 -0.73
CA GLU A 156 -16.20 -6.13 -0.81
C GLU A 156 -16.14 -6.77 0.58
N LYS A 157 -15.15 -6.35 1.39
CA LYS A 157 -14.88 -6.88 2.73
C LYS A 157 -16.02 -6.65 3.73
N PHE A 158 -16.64 -5.48 3.69
CA PHE A 158 -17.68 -5.04 4.64
C PHE A 158 -19.06 -4.95 4.00
N SER A 159 -19.29 -5.70 2.91
CA SER A 159 -20.54 -5.67 2.15
C SER A 159 -21.76 -5.98 3.01
N LYS A 160 -21.64 -6.88 3.99
CA LYS A 160 -22.72 -7.20 4.92
C LYS A 160 -23.08 -5.99 5.79
N GLU A 161 -22.09 -5.38 6.44
CA GLU A 161 -22.29 -4.21 7.31
C GLU A 161 -22.81 -3.00 6.53
N ILE A 162 -22.36 -2.81 5.29
CA ILE A 162 -22.83 -1.73 4.41
C ILE A 162 -24.31 -1.88 4.07
N ASN A 163 -24.79 -3.12 3.92
CA ASN A 163 -26.16 -3.42 3.50
C ASN A 163 -27.12 -3.66 4.68
N ASP A 164 -26.62 -3.74 5.91
CA ASP A 164 -27.39 -3.94 7.14
C ASP A 164 -27.86 -2.59 7.72
N ILE A 165 -28.81 -1.95 7.02
CA ILE A 165 -29.30 -0.58 7.27
C ILE A 165 -30.77 -0.56 7.67
#